data_AF-A0A0U1LXL9-F1
#
_entry.id   AF-A0A0U1LXL9-F1
#
_cell.length_a   1.000
_cell.length_b   1.000
_cell.length_c   1.000
_cell.angle_alpha   90.00
_cell.angle_beta   90.00
_cell.angle_gamma   90.00
#
_symmetry.space_group_name_H-M   'P 1'
#
loop_
_entity.id
_entity.type
_entity.pdbx_description
1 polymer ?
#
loop_
_entity_poly.entity_id
_entity_poly.type
_entity_poly.pdbx_seq_one_letter_code
_entity_poly.pdbx_strand_id
1 'polypeptide(L)'
;MSENVDRYEGVVLVASGFGIAAAIPYLKKLVYSYNTSASRTRRVHLVWEVETLDIAIAVQANLNSLLEDDVLKKRYILTISIYVKSGQIIGDVMKFGNHDQAVVYNGRAGYGQILQAEISGELIERLPNAKEEKGELLVMGMRHPREIASSTDKLSVAASR
;
A
#
# COMPACT_ATOMS: atom_id res chain seq x y z
N MET A 1 13.26 -1.25 -16.26
CA MET A 1 13.80 -2.51 -15.69
C MET A 1 12.89 -2.92 -14.55
N SER A 2 12.37 -4.15 -14.55
CA SER A 2 11.52 -4.66 -13.46
C SER A 2 12.43 -5.14 -12.34
N GLU A 3 12.47 -4.40 -11.24
CA GLU A 3 13.17 -4.83 -10.04
C GLU A 3 12.51 -6.10 -9.48
N ASN A 4 13.32 -7.08 -9.05
CA ASN A 4 12.80 -8.31 -8.46
C ASN A 4 12.39 -8.00 -7.02
N VAL A 5 11.08 -7.92 -6.79
CA VAL A 5 10.53 -7.47 -5.51
C VAL A 5 10.49 -8.59 -4.46
N ASP A 6 10.60 -9.83 -4.91
CA ASP A 6 10.55 -11.02 -4.06
C ASP A 6 11.78 -11.16 -3.13
N ARG A 7 12.82 -10.30 -3.33
CA ARG A 7 14.00 -10.21 -2.46
C ARG A 7 13.81 -9.36 -1.22
N TYR A 8 12.82 -8.45 -1.21
CA TYR A 8 12.61 -7.51 -0.12
C TYR A 8 11.79 -8.15 0.99
N GLU A 9 12.18 -7.86 2.24
CA GLU A 9 11.43 -8.32 3.41
C GLU A 9 10.15 -7.50 3.57
N GLY A 10 10.22 -6.19 3.27
CA GLY A 10 9.08 -5.27 3.32
C GLY A 10 8.86 -4.53 2.00
N VAL A 11 7.60 -4.24 1.68
CA VAL A 11 7.22 -3.40 0.53
C VAL A 11 6.20 -2.35 0.97
N VAL A 12 6.45 -1.07 0.69
CA VAL A 12 5.50 0.03 0.90
C VAL A 12 5.05 0.57 -0.45
N LEU A 13 3.76 0.48 -0.74
CA LEU A 13 3.13 1.08 -1.90
C LEU A 13 2.46 2.38 -1.49
N VAL A 14 2.82 3.48 -2.15
CA VAL A 14 2.20 4.79 -1.95
C VAL A 14 1.34 5.11 -3.16
N ALA A 15 0.04 5.27 -2.98
CA ALA A 15 -0.89 5.65 -4.04
C ALA A 15 -1.59 6.97 -3.70
N SER A 16 -1.94 7.73 -4.74
CA SER A 16 -2.81 8.91 -4.63
C SER A 16 -3.95 8.82 -5.62
N GLY A 17 -5.17 9.20 -5.22
CA GLY A 17 -6.34 9.24 -6.09
C GLY A 17 -6.55 7.93 -6.83
N PHE A 18 -6.58 7.97 -8.17
CA PHE A 18 -6.75 6.78 -9.00
C PHE A 18 -5.51 5.90 -9.13
N GLY A 19 -4.37 6.27 -8.54
CA GLY A 19 -3.16 5.45 -8.48
C GLY A 19 -3.39 4.05 -7.88
N ILE A 20 -4.47 3.89 -7.10
CA ILE A 20 -4.93 2.59 -6.58
C ILE A 20 -5.18 1.55 -7.68
N ALA A 21 -5.61 1.97 -8.88
CA ALA A 21 -5.87 1.05 -9.99
C ALA A 21 -4.59 0.37 -10.49
N ALA A 22 -3.44 1.04 -10.38
CA ALA A 22 -2.13 0.45 -10.67
C ALA A 22 -1.62 -0.42 -9.51
N ALA A 23 -2.00 -0.08 -8.27
CA ALA A 23 -1.57 -0.79 -7.07
C ALA A 23 -2.24 -2.17 -6.93
N ILE A 24 -3.55 -2.27 -7.17
CA ILE A 24 -4.33 -3.51 -7.01
C ILE A 24 -3.70 -4.72 -7.73
N PRO A 25 -3.41 -4.70 -9.04
CA PRO A 25 -2.83 -5.87 -9.72
C PRO A 25 -1.45 -6.24 -9.18
N TYR A 26 -0.68 -5.25 -8.71
CA TYR A 26 0.62 -5.48 -8.11
C TYR A 26 0.51 -6.13 -6.73
N LEU A 27 -0.42 -5.66 -5.89
CA LEU A 27 -0.74 -6.25 -4.59
C LEU A 27 -1.19 -7.70 -4.73
N LYS A 28 -2.05 -8.00 -5.73
CA LYS A 28 -2.48 -9.38 -6.04
C LYS A 28 -1.28 -10.28 -6.29
N LYS A 29 -0.29 -9.80 -7.06
CA LYS A 29 0.93 -10.54 -7.35
C LYS A 29 1.75 -10.79 -6.07
N LEU A 30 1.93 -9.79 -5.21
CA LEU A 30 2.70 -9.93 -3.97
C LEU A 30 2.07 -10.94 -3.01
N VAL A 31 0.75 -10.84 -2.78
CA VAL A 31 -0.01 -11.79 -1.93
C VAL A 31 0.07 -13.20 -2.51
N TYR A 32 -0.09 -13.35 -3.83
CA TYR A 32 0.05 -14.65 -4.49
C TYR A 32 1.46 -15.25 -4.35
N SER A 33 2.52 -14.47 -4.60
CA SER A 33 3.91 -14.92 -4.41
C SER A 33 4.18 -15.35 -2.98
N TYR A 34 3.65 -14.62 -1.99
CA TYR A 34 3.74 -15.01 -0.58
C TYR A 34 3.03 -16.32 -0.28
N ASN A 35 1.79 -16.47 -0.75
CA ASN A 35 0.98 -17.67 -0.54
C ASN A 35 1.60 -18.92 -1.18
N THR A 36 2.29 -18.76 -2.32
CA THR A 36 3.02 -19.84 -3.00
C THR A 36 4.45 -20.06 -2.47
N SER A 37 4.86 -19.33 -1.41
CA SER A 37 6.23 -19.37 -0.85
C SER A 37 7.32 -18.99 -1.85
N ALA A 38 6.98 -18.24 -2.90
CA ALA A 38 7.89 -17.78 -3.94
C ALA A 38 8.61 -16.46 -3.60
N SER A 39 8.24 -15.82 -2.47
CA SER A 39 8.78 -14.53 -2.03
C SER A 39 9.25 -14.56 -0.58
N ARG A 40 10.28 -13.75 -0.28
CA ARG A 40 10.74 -13.45 1.08
C ARG A 40 9.98 -12.30 1.74
N THR A 41 9.03 -11.68 1.03
CA THR A 41 8.23 -10.57 1.56
C THR A 41 7.37 -11.05 2.71
N ARG A 42 7.48 -10.36 3.85
CA ARG A 42 6.74 -10.63 5.09
C ARG A 42 5.83 -9.49 5.49
N ARG A 43 5.95 -8.33 4.82
CA ARG A 43 5.18 -7.13 5.09
C ARG A 43 4.93 -6.34 3.81
N VAL A 44 3.68 -6.01 3.55
CA VAL A 44 3.23 -5.16 2.44
C VAL A 44 2.29 -4.10 2.98
N HIS A 45 2.68 -2.82 2.89
CA HIS A 45 1.87 -1.70 3.34
C HIS A 45 1.41 -0.87 2.15
N LEU A 46 0.09 -0.80 1.91
CA LEU A 46 -0.49 0.19 1.00
C LEU A 46 -0.86 1.44 1.80
N VAL A 47 -0.25 2.58 1.45
CA VAL A 47 -0.62 3.91 1.91
C VAL A 47 -1.32 4.63 0.77
N TRP A 48 -2.63 4.85 0.90
CA TRP A 48 -3.44 5.44 -0.16
C TRP A 48 -4.07 6.76 0.28
N GLU A 49 -3.67 7.87 -0.35
CA GLU A 49 -4.34 9.16 -0.18
C GLU A 49 -5.43 9.35 -1.22
N VAL A 50 -6.62 9.76 -0.78
CA VAL A 50 -7.79 9.93 -1.65
C VAL A 50 -8.55 11.20 -1.26
N GLU A 51 -9.21 11.82 -2.23
CA GLU A 51 -9.92 13.07 -1.99
C GLU A 51 -11.10 12.88 -1.04
N THR A 52 -11.88 11.82 -1.28
CA THR A 52 -13.17 11.58 -0.63
C THR A 52 -13.39 10.09 -0.37
N LEU A 53 -14.22 9.77 0.64
CA LEU A 53 -14.48 8.40 1.08
C LEU A 53 -15.23 7.56 0.01
N ASP A 54 -16.09 8.18 -0.79
CA ASP A 54 -16.83 7.53 -1.89
C ASP A 54 -15.89 6.88 -2.92
N ILE A 55 -14.76 7.51 -3.23
CA ILE A 55 -13.73 6.93 -4.10
C ILE A 55 -13.15 5.66 -3.46
N ALA A 56 -12.93 5.65 -2.14
CA ALA A 56 -12.48 4.45 -1.43
C ALA A 56 -13.55 3.35 -1.46
N ILE A 57 -14.81 3.70 -1.18
CA ILE A 57 -15.95 2.77 -1.21
C ILE A 57 -16.08 2.11 -2.59
N ALA A 58 -15.86 2.86 -3.68
CA ALA A 58 -15.95 2.34 -5.04
C ALA A 58 -15.00 1.16 -5.35
N VAL A 59 -13.88 1.05 -4.63
CA VAL A 59 -12.92 -0.05 -4.78
C VAL A 59 -12.92 -1.01 -3.59
N GLN A 60 -13.84 -0.85 -2.63
CA GLN A 60 -13.89 -1.63 -1.40
C GLN A 60 -13.97 -3.13 -1.66
N ALA A 61 -14.79 -3.57 -2.60
CA ALA A 61 -14.90 -4.97 -2.96
C ALA A 61 -13.56 -5.55 -3.48
N ASN A 62 -12.80 -4.77 -4.25
CA ASN A 62 -11.49 -5.18 -4.74
C ASN A 62 -10.44 -5.28 -3.62
N LEU A 63 -10.45 -4.35 -2.66
CA LEU A 63 -9.54 -4.37 -1.53
C LEU A 63 -9.90 -5.46 -0.51
N ASN A 64 -11.19 -5.73 -0.29
CA ASN A 64 -11.63 -6.84 0.56
C ASN A 64 -11.17 -8.18 0.00
N SER A 65 -11.37 -8.40 -1.31
CA SER A 65 -10.90 -9.64 -1.96
C SER A 65 -9.38 -9.83 -1.83
N LEU A 66 -8.59 -8.73 -1.87
CA LEU A 66 -7.14 -8.80 -1.62
C LEU A 66 -6.80 -9.27 -0.19
N LEU A 67 -7.54 -8.77 0.80
CA LEU A 67 -7.34 -9.13 2.20
C LEU A 67 -7.82 -10.56 2.49
N GLU A 68 -8.87 -11.01 1.81
CA GLU A 68 -9.34 -12.41 1.87
C GLU A 68 -8.27 -13.39 1.36
N ASP A 69 -7.61 -13.06 0.24
CA ASP A 69 -6.52 -13.87 -0.32
C ASP A 69 -5.29 -13.92 0.61
N ASP A 70 -5.03 -12.88 1.41
CA ASP A 70 -3.92 -12.80 2.37
C ASP A 70 -4.09 -13.72 3.60
N VAL A 71 -5.32 -14.20 3.85
CA VAL A 71 -5.64 -15.02 5.04
C VAL A 71 -5.08 -16.44 4.96
N LEU A 72 -4.74 -16.94 3.77
CA LEU A 72 -4.45 -18.37 3.52
C LEU A 72 -3.33 -18.97 4.40
N LYS A 73 -2.42 -18.16 4.96
CA LYS A 73 -1.36 -18.62 5.89
C LYS A 73 -1.50 -18.10 7.34
N LYS A 74 -2.61 -17.43 7.69
CA LYS A 74 -2.84 -16.77 8.99
C LYS A 74 -1.72 -15.80 9.42
N ARG A 75 -0.94 -15.33 8.47
CA ARG A 75 0.15 -14.37 8.63
C ARG A 75 -0.17 -13.25 7.66
N TYR A 76 -0.96 -12.31 8.14
CA TYR A 76 -1.47 -11.22 7.34
C TYR A 76 -0.33 -10.28 6.96
N ILE A 77 0.21 -10.42 5.74
CA ILE A 77 1.32 -9.59 5.31
C ILE A 77 0.84 -8.24 4.80
N LEU A 78 -0.42 -8.15 4.35
CA LEU A 78 -1.00 -6.94 3.78
C LEU A 78 -1.66 -6.05 4.86
N THR A 79 -1.30 -4.77 4.86
CA THR A 79 -1.99 -3.72 5.61
C THR A 79 -2.32 -2.58 4.65
N ILE A 80 -3.47 -1.96 4.84
CA ILE A 80 -3.98 -0.86 4.01
C ILE A 80 -4.32 0.31 4.91
N SER A 81 -3.67 1.45 4.70
CA SER A 81 -3.98 2.71 5.36
C SER A 81 -4.49 3.71 4.32
N ILE A 82 -5.75 4.09 4.45
CA ILE A 82 -6.45 5.01 3.53
C ILE A 82 -6.55 6.37 4.22
N TYR A 83 -6.08 7.43 3.59
CA TYR A 83 -6.12 8.79 4.11
C TYR A 83 -7.06 9.62 3.26
N VAL A 84 -8.17 10.06 3.84
CA VAL A 84 -9.21 10.82 3.15
C VAL A 84 -9.04 12.30 3.47
N LYS A 85 -8.80 13.12 2.44
CA LYS A 85 -8.55 14.57 2.60
C LYS A 85 -9.81 15.35 2.97
N SER A 86 -10.94 14.96 2.38
CA SER A 86 -12.22 15.65 2.55
C SER A 86 -13.33 14.62 2.77
N GLY A 87 -14.02 14.74 3.89
CA GLY A 87 -15.07 13.81 4.29
C GLY A 87 -15.13 13.63 5.79
N GLN A 88 -16.35 13.52 6.33
CA GLN A 88 -16.55 13.19 7.73
C GLN A 88 -16.60 11.67 7.87
N ILE A 89 -15.46 11.05 8.20
CA ILE A 89 -15.54 9.80 8.96
C ILE A 89 -15.96 10.15 10.38
N ILE A 90 -16.75 9.29 11.03
CA ILE A 90 -17.14 9.51 12.43
C ILE A 90 -15.90 9.23 13.29
N GLY A 91 -15.30 10.29 13.86
CA GLY A 91 -14.05 10.22 14.62
C GLY A 91 -12.80 10.38 13.74
N ASP A 92 -11.64 9.95 14.25
CA ASP A 92 -10.36 10.10 13.54
C ASP A 92 -9.97 8.85 12.71
N VAL A 93 -10.62 7.71 13.00
CA VAL A 93 -10.28 6.38 12.45
C VAL A 93 -11.54 5.55 12.21
N MET A 94 -11.61 4.86 11.08
CA MET A 94 -12.70 3.94 10.73
C MET A 94 -12.15 2.64 10.12
N LYS A 95 -12.67 1.48 10.51
CA LYS A 95 -12.34 0.21 9.83
C LYS A 95 -12.91 0.20 8.42
N PHE A 96 -12.14 -0.30 7.46
CA PHE A 96 -12.54 -0.38 6.07
C PHE A 96 -12.84 -1.82 5.68
N GLY A 97 -14.10 -2.10 5.33
CA GLY A 97 -14.53 -3.46 4.99
C GLY A 97 -14.63 -4.38 6.20
N ASN A 98 -14.38 -5.68 5.97
CA ASN A 98 -14.66 -6.74 6.94
C ASN A 98 -13.40 -7.27 7.64
N HIS A 99 -12.28 -6.54 7.55
CA HIS A 99 -10.97 -6.96 8.06
C HIS A 99 -10.33 -5.85 8.91
N ASP A 100 -9.50 -6.25 9.88
CA ASP A 100 -8.80 -5.31 10.77
C ASP A 100 -7.55 -4.68 10.12
N GLN A 101 -7.16 -5.15 8.93
CA GLN A 101 -5.95 -4.71 8.21
C GLN A 101 -6.17 -3.49 7.32
N ALA A 102 -7.42 -3.06 7.11
CA ALA A 102 -7.72 -1.88 6.33
C ALA A 102 -8.37 -0.82 7.19
N VAL A 103 -7.73 0.35 7.25
CA VAL A 103 -8.13 1.44 8.15
C VAL A 103 -8.14 2.76 7.39
N VAL A 104 -9.21 3.53 7.59
CA VAL A 104 -9.39 4.89 7.07
C VAL A 104 -9.02 5.89 8.16
N TYR A 105 -8.22 6.89 7.79
CA TYR A 105 -7.80 8.02 8.61
C TYR A 105 -8.26 9.32 7.97
N ASN A 106 -8.56 10.30 8.81
CA ASN A 106 -8.85 11.65 8.34
C ASN A 106 -7.55 12.43 8.04
N GLY A 107 -7.55 13.20 6.94
CA GLY A 107 -6.46 14.09 6.58
C GLY A 107 -5.42 13.46 5.63
N ARG A 108 -4.15 13.83 5.82
CA ARG A 108 -3.03 13.45 4.94
C ARG A 108 -2.13 12.41 5.60
N ALA A 109 -1.49 11.60 4.77
CA ALA A 109 -0.54 10.61 5.23
C ALA A 109 0.74 11.28 5.77
N GLY A 110 1.08 10.96 7.01
CA GLY A 110 2.39 11.30 7.60
C GLY A 110 3.49 10.38 7.08
N TYR A 111 3.87 10.52 5.81
CA TYR A 111 4.81 9.59 5.15
C TYR A 111 6.12 9.41 5.92
N GLY A 112 6.65 10.46 6.54
CA GLY A 112 7.86 10.36 7.36
C GLY A 112 7.68 9.40 8.53
N GLN A 113 6.60 9.53 9.29
CA GLN A 113 6.31 8.65 10.43
C GLN A 113 6.02 7.22 9.98
N ILE A 114 5.23 7.06 8.91
CA ILE A 114 4.90 5.76 8.35
C ILE A 114 6.15 5.02 7.90
N LEU A 115 6.99 5.68 7.09
CA LEU A 115 8.22 5.08 6.60
C LEU A 115 9.20 4.76 7.72
N GLN A 116 9.33 5.62 8.74
CA GLN A 116 10.17 5.29 9.90
C GLN A 116 9.68 4.05 10.65
N ALA A 117 8.36 3.89 10.81
CA ALA A 117 7.78 2.71 11.43
C ALA A 117 8.02 1.45 10.58
N GLU A 118 7.80 1.51 9.27
CA GLU A 118 8.08 0.39 8.35
C GLU A 118 9.58 0.05 8.30
N ILE A 119 10.44 1.08 8.25
CA ILE A 119 11.89 0.91 8.28
C ILE A 119 12.33 0.30 9.60
N SER A 120 11.71 0.58 10.75
CA SER A 120 12.13 -0.04 12.02
C SER A 120 12.13 -1.57 11.95
N GLY A 121 11.21 -2.14 11.15
CA GLY A 121 10.97 -3.57 11.05
C GLY A 121 10.19 -4.15 12.23
N GLU A 122 9.79 -3.33 13.21
CA GLU A 122 9.02 -3.77 14.39
C GLU A 122 7.61 -4.27 14.02
N LEU A 123 7.09 -3.83 12.86
CA LEU A 123 5.80 -4.27 12.32
C LEU A 123 5.85 -5.66 11.65
N ILE A 124 7.01 -6.31 11.63
CA ILE A 124 7.20 -7.67 11.10
C ILE A 124 7.30 -8.63 12.28
N GLU A 125 6.39 -9.60 12.35
CA GLU A 125 6.46 -10.65 13.35
C GLU A 125 7.71 -11.52 13.17
N ARG A 126 8.57 -11.52 14.20
CA ARG A 126 9.77 -12.36 14.30
C ARG A 126 9.57 -13.42 15.38
N LEU A 127 10.15 -14.59 15.15
CA LEU A 127 10.13 -15.64 16.17
C LEU A 127 11.00 -15.25 17.36
N PRO A 128 10.50 -15.35 18.60
CA PRO A 128 11.32 -15.10 19.78
C PRO A 128 12.51 -16.07 19.78
N ASN A 129 13.72 -15.53 19.96
CA ASN A 129 15.01 -16.24 19.97
C ASN A 129 15.60 -16.64 18.61
N ALA A 130 14.95 -16.34 17.48
CA ALA A 130 15.57 -16.46 16.17
C ALA A 130 16.42 -15.21 15.88
N LYS A 131 17.70 -15.38 15.54
CA LYS A 131 18.53 -14.31 14.97
C LYS A 131 18.13 -14.12 13.51
N GLU A 132 16.99 -13.46 13.29
CA GLU A 132 16.57 -13.04 11.95
C GLU A 132 17.20 -11.67 11.66
N GLU A 133 18.07 -11.61 10.66
CA GLU A 133 18.55 -10.32 10.15
C GLU A 133 17.39 -9.57 9.51
N LYS A 134 17.36 -8.25 9.75
CA LYS A 134 16.41 -7.35 9.12
C LYS A 134 16.75 -7.23 7.63
N GLY A 135 15.78 -7.49 6.78
CA GLY A 135 15.91 -7.35 5.34
C GLY A 135 15.63 -5.93 4.85
N GLU A 136 15.75 -5.77 3.53
CA GLU A 136 15.56 -4.49 2.86
C GLU A 136 14.07 -4.14 2.70
N LEU A 137 13.78 -2.83 2.68
CA LEU A 137 12.45 -2.26 2.44
C LEU A 137 12.43 -1.60 1.05
N LEU A 138 11.47 -1.97 0.21
CA LEU A 138 11.20 -1.30 -1.06
C LEU A 138 10.04 -0.31 -0.90
N VAL A 139 10.20 0.93 -1.39
CA VAL A 139 9.12 1.93 -1.44
C VAL A 139 8.78 2.25 -2.89
N MET A 140 7.51 2.13 -3.28
CA MET A 140 7.05 2.33 -4.65
C MET A 140 5.89 3.32 -4.73
N GLY A 141 6.03 4.35 -5.57
CA GLY A 141 4.96 5.30 -5.88
C GLY A 141 4.08 4.82 -7.03
N MET A 142 2.79 4.64 -6.76
CA MET A 142 1.78 4.16 -7.71
C MET A 142 1.04 5.33 -8.33
N ARG A 143 1.22 5.51 -9.63
CA ARG A 143 0.57 6.58 -10.41
C ARG A 143 -0.40 5.99 -11.41
N HIS A 144 -1.54 6.64 -11.60
CA HIS A 144 -2.47 6.22 -12.65
C HIS A 144 -1.90 6.65 -14.02
N PRO A 145 -1.95 5.82 -15.09
CA PRO A 145 -1.40 6.17 -16.40
C PRO A 145 -1.89 7.51 -16.97
N ARG A 146 -3.15 7.87 -16.69
CA ARG A 146 -3.73 9.18 -17.08
C ARG A 146 -3.08 10.38 -16.39
N GLU A 147 -2.53 10.22 -15.18
CA GLU A 147 -1.80 11.29 -14.48
C GLU A 147 -0.37 11.45 -14.99
N ILE A 148 0.23 10.36 -15.50
CA ILE A 148 1.55 10.38 -16.12
C ILE A 148 1.52 11.23 -17.40
N ALA A 149 0.51 11.02 -18.25
CA ALA A 149 0.31 11.79 -19.47
C ALA A 149 0.15 13.31 -19.21
N SER A 150 -0.63 13.66 -18.17
CA SER A 150 -0.85 15.06 -17.73
C SER A 150 0.44 15.77 -17.26
N SER A 151 1.35 15.06 -16.58
CA SER A 151 2.64 15.64 -16.15
C SER A 151 3.61 15.86 -17.31
N THR A 152 3.62 14.96 -18.31
CA THR A 152 4.45 15.14 -19.51
C THR A 152 3.97 16.28 -20.40
N ASP A 153 2.66 16.52 -20.48
CA ASP A 153 2.10 17.66 -21.25
C ASP A 153 2.38 19.01 -20.57
N LYS A 154 2.46 19.07 -19.24
CA LYS A 154 2.84 20.31 -18.54
C LYS A 154 4.32 20.65 -18.64
N LEU A 155 5.18 19.63 -18.81
CA LEU A 155 6.62 19.82 -19.01
C LEU A 155 6.95 20.27 -20.44
N SER A 156 6.16 19.88 -21.45
CA SER A 156 6.36 20.34 -22.84
C SER A 156 5.96 21.80 -23.05
N VAL A 157 4.95 22.30 -22.33
CA VAL A 157 4.52 23.71 -22.41
C VAL A 157 5.51 24.67 -21.72
N ALA A 158 6.29 24.20 -20.75
CA ALA A 158 7.27 25.03 -20.04
C ALA A 158 8.64 25.15 -20.74
N ALA A 159 8.91 24.33 -21.77
CA ALA A 159 10.19 24.30 -22.48
C ALA A 159 10.21 25.15 -23.78
N SER A 160 9.18 25.96 -24.04
CA SER A 160 9.14 26.90 -25.16
C SER A 160 8.91 28.32 -24.68
N ARG A 161 9.96 28.95 -24.14
CA ARG A 161 10.18 30.40 -24.18
C ARG A 161 11.66 30.70 -24.24
#